data_AF-A0A842HYR5-F1
#
_entry.id   AF-A0A842HYR5-F1
#
_cell.length_a   1.000
_cell.length_b   1.000
_cell.length_c   1.000
_cell.angle_alpha   90.00
_cell.angle_beta   90.00
_cell.angle_gamma   90.00
#
_symmetry.space_group_name_H-M   'P 1'
#
loop_
_entity.id
_entity.type
_entity.pdbx_description
1 polymer ?
#
loop_
_entity_poly.entity_id
_entity_poly.type
_entity_poly.pdbx_seq_one_letter_code
_entity_poly.pdbx_strand_id
1 'polypeptide(L)'
;MKLKLLTATALLALSSAPALADSANIPSSAPSVRSDVDAVLSRSEREAYRQIFADIRNQDWASAQERLDDAPRGVLYPVARAELYLASGSPRVEGDPLRDLLRDAPDLPDASRILTLAQGRGVDSAPGIPSAQTLRRMPSPSRRSRARPVSDDANTRALTGRIQPLIVADSPREAENLIDEFGSGLSSDGLTEVRQRVAWSYYLSGDDRNAQRMARLARNGTGDWAVHADWVDGLASFRAGDCQEAADAFSAVGRRAPDSELRSAGLYWTARAEMSCGRPQNVQQYLRTAAQMNETFYGLLAAQSLGVAPETADHAGLAHSWENIRNEANAQRAIALVEIGERNLAEQYVRHGVAIGNPHSHDAWLDLANQLHLPNAELWVAQNLPIAHHPSARDRFPAPDYQPIGGWRVDRSLVFAHALQESNFRPDVVSPAGARGLLQLMPGTASDIARDRGESVNASRLNVPEVNIEYGQFYMERMRDFPGMQGLLPKVIASYNAGPGAVMNWEGRLRDGGDPLLYIESIPFWETRGYVPIILRNYWMYQRNAGEASPSLSALAQGMWPRFPGAQGPVAVRLSGHGGTRIAN
;
A
#
# COMPACT_ATOMS: atom_id res chain seq x y z
N MET A 1 -69.21 32.33 36.08
CA MET A 1 -69.11 31.91 37.50
C MET A 1 -68.03 30.85 37.60
N LYS A 2 -66.92 31.16 38.32
CA LYS A 2 -65.91 30.27 38.94
C LYS A 2 -65.31 29.12 38.07
N LEU A 3 -64.10 29.26 37.52
CA LEU A 3 -62.75 29.07 38.12
C LEU A 3 -62.42 27.61 38.51
N LYS A 4 -61.45 27.01 37.81
CA LYS A 4 -60.37 26.11 38.30
C LYS A 4 -59.48 25.72 37.10
N LEU A 5 -58.37 26.44 36.90
CA LEU A 5 -57.00 26.06 37.29
C LEU A 5 -56.52 24.73 36.68
N LEU A 6 -55.64 24.81 35.68
CA LEU A 6 -54.59 23.83 35.46
C LEU A 6 -53.40 24.51 34.77
N THR A 7 -52.26 24.22 35.37
CA THR A 7 -50.93 24.80 35.28
C THR A 7 -50.24 24.58 33.93
N ALA A 8 -49.51 25.61 33.51
CA ALA A 8 -48.55 25.57 32.42
C ALA A 8 -47.28 24.83 32.85
N THR A 9 -46.80 23.92 32.00
CA THR A 9 -45.40 23.52 31.94
C THR A 9 -45.00 23.50 30.47
N ALA A 10 -44.15 24.45 30.08
CA ALA A 10 -43.57 24.53 28.76
C ALA A 10 -42.53 23.42 28.58
N LEU A 11 -42.73 22.56 27.57
CA LEU A 11 -41.65 21.74 27.01
C LEU A 11 -41.11 22.44 25.76
N LEU A 12 -39.86 22.90 25.84
CA LEU A 12 -39.04 23.26 24.69
C LEU A 12 -38.72 21.99 23.89
N ALA A 13 -39.44 21.79 22.79
CA ALA A 13 -39.03 20.86 21.74
C ALA A 13 -38.02 21.57 20.83
N LEU A 14 -36.73 21.40 21.10
CA LEU A 14 -35.67 21.72 20.14
C LEU A 14 -35.62 20.58 19.12
N SER A 15 -36.13 20.86 17.93
CA SER A 15 -35.97 20.02 16.74
C SER A 15 -34.50 20.02 16.31
N SER A 16 -33.80 18.90 16.51
CA SER A 16 -32.51 18.65 15.87
C SER A 16 -32.75 18.23 14.41
N ALA A 17 -32.80 19.22 13.51
CA ALA A 17 -32.67 18.99 12.08
C ALA A 17 -31.20 18.63 11.78
N PRO A 18 -30.91 17.54 11.05
CA PRO A 18 -29.55 17.30 10.56
C PRO A 18 -29.25 18.30 9.45
N ALA A 19 -28.22 19.12 9.64
CA ALA A 19 -27.67 19.96 8.59
C ALA A 19 -26.95 19.07 7.57
N LEU A 20 -27.62 18.72 6.48
CA LEU A 20 -27.00 18.14 5.30
C LEU A 20 -26.32 19.27 4.54
N ALA A 21 -24.99 19.29 4.59
CA ALA A 21 -24.19 20.16 3.75
C ALA A 21 -24.25 19.66 2.30
N ASP A 22 -24.69 20.57 1.43
CA ASP A 22 -24.76 20.44 -0.02
C ASP A 22 -23.33 20.31 -0.57
N SER A 23 -22.93 19.10 -0.98
CA SER A 23 -21.59 18.83 -1.55
C SER A 23 -21.62 18.98 -3.08
N ALA A 24 -21.85 20.21 -3.54
CA ALA A 24 -21.58 20.63 -4.90
C ALA A 24 -20.43 21.64 -4.86
N ASN A 25 -19.20 21.14 -4.75
CA ASN A 25 -17.96 21.76 -5.23
C ASN A 25 -16.79 20.86 -4.83
N ILE A 26 -16.08 20.33 -5.83
CA ILE A 26 -14.74 19.76 -5.63
C ILE A 26 -13.74 20.88 -5.90
N PRO A 27 -13.21 21.59 -4.89
CA PRO A 27 -11.94 22.27 -5.02
C PRO A 27 -10.85 21.28 -4.60
N SER A 28 -10.47 20.35 -5.49
CA SER A 28 -9.23 19.58 -5.32
C SER A 28 -8.08 20.42 -5.84
N SER A 29 -7.72 21.46 -5.09
CA SER A 29 -6.43 22.14 -5.22
C SER A 29 -5.67 21.92 -3.93
N ALA A 30 -5.13 20.71 -3.76
CA ALA A 30 -3.97 20.54 -2.90
C ALA A 30 -2.89 21.51 -3.44
N PRO A 31 -2.25 22.32 -2.59
CA PRO A 31 -1.25 23.26 -3.04
C PRO A 31 -0.17 22.49 -3.79
N SER A 32 0.12 22.91 -5.03
CA SER A 32 1.36 22.52 -5.70
C SER A 32 2.48 23.11 -4.84
N VAL A 33 3.09 22.30 -3.98
CA VAL A 33 4.33 22.67 -3.31
C VAL A 33 5.35 22.76 -4.44
N ARG A 34 5.64 23.99 -4.89
CA ARG A 34 6.80 24.23 -5.75
C ARG A 34 8.01 23.72 -4.96
N SER A 35 8.91 22.98 -5.60
CA SER A 35 10.16 22.60 -4.95
C SER A 35 10.87 23.88 -4.51
N ASP A 36 11.08 24.05 -3.21
CA ASP A 36 11.83 25.19 -2.66
C ASP A 36 13.36 25.02 -2.83
N VAL A 37 13.77 24.04 -3.64
CA VAL A 37 15.16 23.73 -3.92
C VAL A 37 15.66 24.58 -5.08
N ASP A 38 16.68 25.40 -4.80
CA ASP A 38 17.34 26.22 -5.82
C ASP A 38 17.98 25.38 -6.93
N ALA A 39 17.88 25.84 -8.17
CA ALA A 39 18.56 25.22 -9.30
C ALA A 39 20.09 25.31 -9.12
N VAL A 40 20.78 24.20 -9.34
CA VAL A 40 22.25 24.10 -9.25
C VAL A 40 22.94 24.14 -10.61
N LEU A 41 22.18 23.98 -11.71
CA LEU A 41 22.71 24.06 -13.08
C LEU A 41 22.24 25.33 -13.81
N SER A 42 23.16 25.94 -14.56
CA SER A 42 22.78 26.95 -15.55
C SER A 42 21.91 26.35 -16.66
N ARG A 43 21.24 27.22 -17.45
CA ARG A 43 20.43 26.77 -18.60
C ARG A 43 21.28 26.03 -19.64
N SER A 44 22.51 26.48 -19.90
CA SER A 44 23.43 25.85 -20.84
C SER A 44 23.93 24.50 -20.34
N GLU A 45 24.24 24.38 -19.04
CA GLU A 45 24.65 23.09 -18.46
C GLU A 45 23.52 22.07 -18.52
N ARG A 46 22.27 22.47 -18.20
CA ARG A 46 21.11 21.58 -18.31
C ARG A 46 20.95 21.02 -19.72
N GLU A 47 21.06 21.87 -20.74
CA GLU A 47 20.93 21.43 -22.12
C GLU A 47 22.08 20.49 -22.53
N ALA A 48 23.32 20.84 -22.19
CA ALA A 48 24.49 20.02 -22.49
C ALA A 48 24.38 18.63 -21.85
N TYR A 49 24.08 18.57 -20.55
CA TYR A 49 23.97 17.29 -19.84
C TYR A 49 22.76 16.47 -20.28
N ARG A 50 21.61 17.08 -20.64
CA ARG A 50 20.49 16.33 -21.24
C ARG A 50 20.91 15.59 -22.51
N GLN A 51 21.67 16.24 -23.38
CA GLN A 51 22.15 15.64 -24.62
C GLN A 51 23.17 14.53 -24.35
N ILE A 52 24.14 14.76 -23.46
CA ILE A 52 25.13 13.75 -23.06
C ILE A 52 24.44 12.49 -22.52
N PHE A 53 23.50 12.66 -21.59
CA PHE A 53 22.78 11.52 -21.02
C PHE A 53 21.91 10.84 -22.07
N ALA A 54 21.23 11.58 -22.95
CA ALA A 54 20.48 10.99 -24.06
C ALA A 54 21.36 10.14 -24.98
N ASP A 55 22.55 10.61 -25.32
CA ASP A 55 23.53 9.87 -26.14
C ASP A 55 23.98 8.58 -25.41
N ILE A 56 24.27 8.65 -24.10
CA ILE A 56 24.58 7.47 -23.26
C ILE A 56 23.42 6.47 -23.26
N ARG A 57 22.16 6.93 -23.06
CA ARG A 57 20.98 6.05 -23.04
C ARG A 57 20.70 5.42 -24.40
N ASN A 58 20.98 6.14 -25.48
CA ASN A 58 20.84 5.66 -26.86
C ASN A 58 22.03 4.84 -27.34
N GLN A 59 23.06 4.66 -26.49
CA GLN A 59 24.29 3.94 -26.83
C GLN A 59 25.11 4.60 -27.95
N ASP A 60 24.93 5.92 -28.15
CA ASP A 60 25.77 6.71 -29.03
C ASP A 60 27.03 7.17 -28.29
N TRP A 61 27.97 6.24 -28.14
CA TRP A 61 29.17 6.44 -27.32
C TRP A 61 30.12 7.51 -27.87
N ALA A 62 30.19 7.64 -29.20
CA ALA A 62 31.07 8.61 -29.84
C ALA A 62 30.59 10.03 -29.55
N SER A 63 29.29 10.30 -29.79
CA SER A 63 28.68 11.60 -29.49
C SER A 63 28.72 11.90 -28.00
N ALA A 64 28.44 10.90 -27.15
CA ALA A 64 28.51 11.06 -25.70
C ALA A 64 29.92 11.46 -25.23
N GLN A 65 30.97 10.81 -25.74
CA GLN A 65 32.36 11.09 -25.38
C GLN A 65 32.79 12.48 -25.86
N GLU A 66 32.52 12.82 -27.12
CA GLU A 66 32.85 14.14 -27.70
C GLU A 66 32.21 15.28 -26.91
N ARG A 67 30.90 15.19 -26.64
CA ARG A 67 30.19 16.19 -25.86
C ARG A 67 30.67 16.28 -24.42
N LEU A 68 31.04 15.15 -23.82
CA LEU A 68 31.52 15.11 -22.44
C LEU A 68 32.92 15.72 -22.31
N ASP A 69 33.76 15.60 -23.34
CA ASP A 69 35.10 16.23 -23.35
C ASP A 69 35.01 17.76 -23.42
N ASP A 70 33.99 18.30 -24.11
CA ASP A 70 33.69 19.74 -24.21
C ASP A 70 32.78 20.26 -23.08
N ALA A 71 32.24 19.38 -22.23
CA ALA A 71 31.27 19.74 -21.21
C ALA A 71 31.88 20.58 -20.07
N PRO A 72 31.10 21.49 -19.46
CA PRO A 72 31.51 22.17 -18.23
C PRO A 72 31.83 21.15 -17.12
N ARG A 73 33.01 21.27 -16.49
CA ARG A 73 33.46 20.40 -15.38
C ARG A 73 32.76 20.74 -14.05
N GLY A 74 31.43 20.70 -14.05
CA GLY A 74 30.57 21.00 -12.91
C GLY A 74 30.05 19.76 -12.19
N VAL A 75 28.93 19.90 -11.47
CA VAL A 75 28.35 18.89 -10.56
C VAL A 75 28.09 17.54 -11.25
N LEU A 76 27.61 17.54 -12.50
CA LEU A 76 27.27 16.33 -13.25
C LEU A 76 28.43 15.71 -14.04
N TYR A 77 29.58 16.38 -14.15
CA TYR A 77 30.72 15.87 -14.93
C TYR A 77 31.20 14.49 -14.45
N PRO A 78 31.50 14.28 -13.15
CA PRO A 78 31.88 12.95 -12.69
C PRO A 78 30.76 11.91 -12.81
N VAL A 79 29.49 12.34 -12.75
CA VAL A 79 28.33 11.46 -12.90
C VAL A 79 28.25 10.93 -14.33
N ALA A 80 28.31 11.82 -15.32
CA ALA A 80 28.26 11.43 -16.73
C ALA A 80 29.45 10.54 -17.14
N ARG A 81 30.66 10.81 -16.59
CA ARG A 81 31.82 9.93 -16.79
C ARG A 81 31.60 8.54 -16.22
N ALA A 82 31.09 8.44 -14.99
CA ALA A 82 30.77 7.15 -14.37
C ALA A 82 29.75 6.37 -15.20
N GLU A 83 28.66 7.02 -15.62
CA GLU A 83 27.64 6.40 -16.47
C GLU A 83 28.21 5.88 -17.79
N LEU A 84 29.05 6.68 -18.47
CA LEU A 84 29.69 6.27 -19.73
C LEU A 84 30.68 5.11 -19.52
N TYR A 85 31.55 5.19 -18.52
CA TYR A 85 32.58 4.17 -18.27
C TYR A 85 32.03 2.82 -17.82
N LEU A 86 30.86 2.82 -17.18
CA LEU A 86 30.24 1.63 -16.62
C LEU A 86 29.10 1.08 -17.49
N ALA A 87 28.70 1.81 -18.53
CA ALA A 87 27.68 1.36 -19.47
C ALA A 87 28.14 0.11 -20.22
N SER A 88 27.21 -0.84 -20.38
CA SER A 88 27.49 -2.04 -21.15
C SER A 88 27.68 -1.70 -22.63
N GLY A 89 28.78 -2.17 -23.22
CA GLY A 89 29.11 -1.92 -24.63
C GLY A 89 29.78 -0.58 -24.91
N SER A 90 30.04 0.25 -23.89
CA SER A 90 30.79 1.49 -24.06
C SER A 90 32.30 1.22 -24.32
N PRO A 91 33.03 2.20 -24.86
CA PRO A 91 34.46 2.08 -25.11
C PRO A 91 35.25 1.72 -23.85
N ARG A 92 36.27 0.88 -24.04
CA ARG A 92 37.17 0.47 -22.97
C ARG A 92 37.91 1.68 -22.40
N VAL A 93 37.69 1.98 -21.12
CA VAL A 93 38.44 3.00 -20.37
C VAL A 93 39.69 2.40 -19.71
N GLU A 94 40.78 3.16 -19.68
CA GLU A 94 42.06 2.78 -19.06
C GLU A 94 42.10 3.13 -17.57
N GLY A 95 43.14 2.66 -16.86
CA GLY A 95 43.25 2.79 -15.40
C GLY A 95 43.31 4.23 -14.89
N ASP A 96 44.06 5.10 -15.55
CA ASP A 96 44.29 6.46 -15.06
C ASP A 96 43.02 7.34 -15.04
N PRO A 97 42.18 7.37 -16.11
CA PRO A 97 40.90 8.07 -16.05
C PRO A 97 39.97 7.60 -14.92
N LEU A 98 39.98 6.31 -14.58
CA LEU A 98 39.19 5.76 -13.48
C LEU A 98 39.73 6.22 -12.12
N ARG A 99 41.07 6.24 -11.98
CA ARG A 99 41.75 6.74 -10.77
C ARG A 99 41.47 8.23 -10.56
N ASP A 100 41.53 9.02 -11.63
CA ASP A 100 41.21 10.45 -11.60
C ASP A 100 39.75 10.68 -11.20
N LEU A 101 38.82 9.91 -11.77
CA LEU A 101 37.40 9.99 -11.40
C LEU A 101 37.17 9.70 -9.91
N LEU A 102 37.82 8.67 -9.36
CA LEU A 102 37.73 8.35 -7.93
C LEU A 102 38.35 9.42 -7.04
N ARG A 103 39.41 10.10 -7.51
CA ARG A 103 40.04 11.19 -6.75
C ARG A 103 39.12 12.40 -6.70
N ASP A 104 38.48 12.71 -7.82
CA ASP A 104 37.69 13.93 -7.98
C ASP A 104 36.26 13.75 -7.41
N ALA A 105 35.73 12.53 -7.43
CA ALA A 105 34.40 12.19 -6.93
C ALA A 105 34.37 10.81 -6.24
N PRO A 106 35.02 10.67 -5.07
CA PRO A 106 35.08 9.41 -4.34
C PRO A 106 33.72 8.97 -3.77
N ASP A 107 32.75 9.89 -3.75
CA ASP A 107 31.42 9.75 -3.15
C ASP A 107 30.33 9.37 -4.16
N LEU A 108 30.71 8.95 -5.38
CA LEU A 108 29.78 8.40 -6.37
C LEU A 108 29.18 7.07 -5.87
N PRO A 109 27.89 6.79 -6.13
CA PRO A 109 27.26 5.50 -5.80
C PRO A 109 28.01 4.27 -6.35
N ASP A 110 28.70 4.45 -7.47
CA ASP A 110 29.48 3.42 -8.16
C ASP A 110 30.97 3.42 -7.81
N ALA A 111 31.43 4.21 -6.84
CA ALA A 111 32.85 4.35 -6.51
C ALA A 111 33.53 2.99 -6.24
N SER A 112 32.86 2.05 -5.55
CA SER A 112 33.41 0.70 -5.35
C SER A 112 33.56 -0.09 -6.66
N ARG A 113 32.61 0.04 -7.59
CA ARG A 113 32.64 -0.62 -8.90
C ARG A 113 33.74 -0.03 -9.79
N ILE A 114 33.89 1.30 -9.77
CA ILE A 114 34.96 2.04 -10.46
C ILE A 114 36.32 1.63 -9.88
N LEU A 115 36.44 1.49 -8.56
CA LEU A 115 37.66 1.04 -7.89
C LEU A 115 38.07 -0.37 -8.33
N THR A 116 37.13 -1.32 -8.32
CA THR A 116 37.39 -2.69 -8.80
C THR A 116 37.81 -2.69 -10.28
N LEU A 117 37.15 -1.87 -11.11
CA LEU A 117 37.51 -1.73 -12.51
C LEU A 117 38.93 -1.16 -12.66
N ALA A 118 39.27 -0.10 -11.92
CA ALA A 118 40.59 0.54 -11.95
C ALA A 118 41.70 -0.43 -11.54
N GLN A 119 41.50 -1.21 -10.47
CA GLN A 119 42.43 -2.25 -10.04
C GLN A 119 42.61 -3.33 -11.12
N GLY A 120 41.51 -3.75 -11.77
CA GLY A 120 41.57 -4.64 -12.92
C GLY A 120 42.31 -4.06 -14.14
N ARG A 121 42.56 -2.74 -14.16
CA ARG A 121 43.34 -2.01 -15.18
C ARG A 121 44.74 -1.60 -14.70
N GLY A 122 45.25 -2.21 -13.64
CA GLY A 122 46.63 -2.00 -13.17
C GLY A 122 46.82 -0.76 -12.29
N VAL A 123 45.75 -0.22 -11.70
CA VAL A 123 45.86 0.83 -10.69
C VAL A 123 46.15 0.19 -9.32
N ASP A 124 47.43 0.18 -8.93
CA ASP A 124 47.88 -0.43 -7.67
C ASP A 124 47.57 0.42 -6.42
N SER A 125 47.45 1.74 -6.59
CA SER A 125 47.07 2.68 -5.53
C SER A 125 45.93 3.57 -6.00
N ALA A 126 44.76 3.35 -5.42
CA ALA A 126 43.57 4.13 -5.69
C ALA A 126 43.18 4.98 -4.46
N PRO A 127 42.49 6.12 -4.68
CA PRO A 127 41.98 6.95 -3.59
C PRO A 127 41.04 6.17 -2.66
N GLY A 128 41.03 6.54 -1.38
CA GLY A 128 40.05 6.01 -0.43
C GLY A 128 38.65 6.50 -0.79
N ILE A 129 37.67 5.59 -0.70
CA ILE A 129 36.24 5.89 -0.90
C ILE A 129 35.52 5.89 0.45
N PRO A 130 34.44 6.70 0.63
CA PRO A 130 33.66 6.70 1.86
C PRO A 130 33.04 5.33 2.13
N SER A 131 33.05 4.92 3.40
CA SER A 131 32.40 3.69 3.85
C SER A 131 30.93 3.95 4.16
N ALA A 132 30.05 3.04 3.74
CA ALA A 132 28.65 3.10 4.12
C ALA A 132 28.44 2.84 5.62
N GLN A 133 27.61 3.65 6.27
CA GLN A 133 27.17 3.47 7.63
C GLN A 133 26.19 2.29 7.76
N THR A 134 26.03 1.78 8.99
CA THR A 134 25.02 0.75 9.27
C THR A 134 23.65 1.38 9.44
N LEU A 135 22.69 0.99 8.61
CA LEU A 135 21.29 1.41 8.69
C LEU A 135 20.43 0.26 9.21
N ARG A 136 19.51 0.56 10.13
CA ARG A 136 18.50 -0.40 10.58
C ARG A 136 17.29 -0.28 9.67
N ARG A 137 17.00 -1.37 8.96
CA ARG A 137 15.77 -1.46 8.17
C ARG A 137 14.56 -1.60 9.10
N MET A 138 13.67 -0.62 9.07
CA MET A 138 12.39 -0.66 9.76
C MET A 138 11.40 -1.53 8.98
N PRO A 139 10.50 -2.23 9.69
CA PRO A 139 9.43 -2.96 9.03
C PRO A 139 8.52 -1.97 8.28
N SER A 140 8.16 -2.34 7.05
CA SER A 140 7.09 -1.70 6.29
C SER A 140 5.78 -1.74 7.08
N PRO A 141 4.77 -0.91 6.73
CA PRO A 141 3.44 -1.02 7.31
C PRO A 141 2.98 -2.48 7.32
N SER A 142 2.47 -2.91 8.47
CA SER A 142 2.11 -4.30 8.70
C SER A 142 1.18 -4.82 7.62
N ARG A 143 1.31 -6.11 7.31
CA ARG A 143 0.42 -6.81 6.39
C ARG A 143 -0.08 -8.04 7.10
N ARG A 144 -1.32 -8.41 6.85
CA ARG A 144 -1.89 -9.64 7.40
C ARG A 144 -1.03 -10.82 6.98
N SER A 145 -0.53 -11.56 7.96
CA SER A 145 0.28 -12.74 7.71
C SER A 145 -0.58 -13.91 7.25
N ARG A 146 -0.03 -14.71 6.34
CA ARG A 146 -0.61 -16.00 5.94
C ARG A 146 0.06 -17.09 6.77
N ALA A 147 -0.72 -17.97 7.39
CA ALA A 147 -0.16 -19.19 7.97
C ALA A 147 0.65 -19.96 6.93
N ARG A 148 1.86 -20.35 7.33
CA ARG A 148 2.76 -21.13 6.46
C ARG A 148 2.26 -22.57 6.38
N PRO A 149 2.16 -23.16 5.19
CA PRO A 149 1.86 -24.59 5.07
C PRO A 149 2.88 -25.42 5.84
N VAL A 150 2.40 -26.45 6.54
CA VAL A 150 3.21 -27.44 7.24
C VAL A 150 3.89 -28.29 6.19
N SER A 151 5.16 -27.96 5.95
CA SER A 151 5.93 -28.48 4.82
C SER A 151 6.99 -29.50 5.22
N ASP A 152 7.18 -29.79 6.50
CA ASP A 152 8.13 -30.78 7.03
C ASP A 152 7.50 -32.17 7.13
N ASP A 153 6.19 -32.27 7.33
CA ASP A 153 5.44 -33.54 7.37
C ASP A 153 4.96 -34.01 5.97
N ALA A 154 5.47 -35.16 5.51
CA ALA A 154 5.14 -35.73 4.21
C ALA A 154 3.67 -36.16 4.07
N ASN A 155 3.07 -36.69 5.14
CA ASN A 155 1.67 -37.11 5.14
C ASN A 155 0.75 -35.88 5.02
N THR A 156 1.09 -34.83 5.75
CA THR A 156 0.39 -33.54 5.66
C THR A 156 0.47 -32.94 4.27
N ARG A 157 1.65 -32.90 3.65
CA ARG A 157 1.79 -32.41 2.26
C ARG A 157 0.93 -33.21 1.28
N ALA A 158 0.94 -34.54 1.40
CA ALA A 158 0.15 -35.42 0.53
C ALA A 158 -1.36 -35.19 0.69
N LEU A 159 -1.85 -35.11 1.93
CA LEU A 159 -3.27 -34.89 2.20
C LEU A 159 -3.71 -33.48 1.78
N THR A 160 -2.93 -32.44 2.08
CA THR A 160 -3.22 -31.07 1.64
C THR A 160 -3.30 -30.99 0.12
N GLY A 161 -2.43 -31.71 -0.61
CA GLY A 161 -2.50 -31.81 -2.07
C GLY A 161 -3.80 -32.43 -2.60
N ARG A 162 -4.42 -33.36 -1.85
CA ARG A 162 -5.72 -33.97 -2.20
C ARG A 162 -6.92 -33.11 -1.78
N ILE A 163 -6.81 -32.39 -0.66
CA ILE A 163 -7.85 -31.49 -0.14
C ILE A 163 -7.96 -30.21 -0.97
N GLN A 164 -6.84 -29.66 -1.45
CA GLN A 164 -6.82 -28.35 -2.11
C GLN A 164 -7.74 -28.24 -3.34
N PRO A 165 -7.80 -29.24 -4.27
CA PRO A 165 -8.75 -29.21 -5.38
C PRO A 165 -10.22 -29.21 -4.92
N LEU A 166 -10.55 -29.95 -3.85
CA LEU A 166 -11.90 -30.01 -3.29
C LEU A 166 -12.32 -28.68 -2.67
N ILE A 167 -11.39 -27.97 -2.02
CA ILE A 167 -11.64 -26.61 -1.52
C ILE A 167 -11.90 -25.64 -2.67
N VAL A 168 -11.15 -25.74 -3.76
CA VAL A 168 -11.35 -24.90 -4.96
C VAL A 168 -12.69 -25.20 -5.63
N ALA A 169 -13.15 -26.46 -5.58
CA ALA A 169 -14.44 -26.90 -6.11
C ALA A 169 -15.62 -26.67 -5.16
N ASP A 170 -15.41 -26.02 -4.00
CA ASP A 170 -16.44 -25.82 -2.98
C ASP A 170 -17.09 -27.12 -2.47
N SER A 171 -16.28 -28.18 -2.33
CA SER A 171 -16.67 -29.50 -1.81
C SER A 171 -16.09 -29.79 -0.41
N PRO A 172 -16.42 -28.98 0.63
CA PRO A 172 -15.82 -29.12 1.95
C PRO A 172 -16.14 -30.45 2.62
N ARG A 173 -17.28 -31.08 2.32
CA ARG A 173 -17.66 -32.37 2.88
C ARG A 173 -16.78 -33.52 2.39
N GLU A 174 -16.45 -33.52 1.10
CA GLU A 174 -15.53 -34.50 0.54
C GLU A 174 -14.11 -34.30 1.10
N ALA A 175 -13.70 -33.04 1.29
CA ALA A 175 -12.43 -32.72 1.92
C ALA A 175 -12.37 -33.18 3.39
N GLU A 176 -13.47 -33.02 4.14
CA GLU A 176 -13.59 -33.53 5.51
C GLU A 176 -13.48 -35.06 5.56
N ASN A 177 -14.13 -35.79 4.64
CA ASN A 177 -14.02 -37.25 4.59
C ASN A 177 -12.56 -37.72 4.44
N LEU A 178 -11.73 -36.96 3.70
CA LEU A 178 -10.29 -37.26 3.60
C LEU A 178 -9.55 -37.02 4.94
N ILE A 179 -9.97 -36.04 5.73
CA ILE A 179 -9.43 -35.84 7.08
C ILE A 179 -9.86 -36.98 8.00
N ASP A 180 -11.10 -37.45 7.89
CA ASP A 180 -11.58 -38.59 8.69
C ASP A 180 -10.83 -39.88 8.36
N GLU A 181 -10.50 -40.11 7.09
CA GLU A 181 -9.80 -41.30 6.63
C GLU A 181 -8.28 -41.26 6.93
N PHE A 182 -7.62 -40.11 6.70
CA PHE A 182 -6.15 -40.02 6.74
C PHE A 182 -5.61 -39.16 7.90
N GLY A 183 -6.47 -38.49 8.65
CA GLY A 183 -6.07 -37.47 9.63
C GLY A 183 -5.36 -37.99 10.88
N SER A 184 -5.57 -39.26 11.24
CA SER A 184 -4.93 -39.90 12.40
C SER A 184 -3.41 -40.07 12.25
N GLY A 185 -2.91 -40.07 11.01
CA GLY A 185 -1.49 -40.18 10.69
C GLY A 185 -0.76 -38.84 10.52
N LEU A 186 -1.42 -37.71 10.80
CA LEU A 186 -0.86 -36.37 10.68
C LEU A 186 -0.21 -35.91 11.99
N SER A 187 0.79 -35.05 11.87
CA SER A 187 1.25 -34.21 12.99
C SER A 187 0.13 -33.31 13.53
N SER A 188 0.28 -32.82 14.77
CA SER A 188 -0.67 -31.86 15.38
C SER A 188 -0.84 -30.61 14.53
N ASP A 189 0.27 -30.04 14.04
CA ASP A 189 0.25 -28.85 13.20
C ASP A 189 -0.41 -29.15 11.84
N GLY A 190 -0.11 -30.31 11.24
CA GLY A 190 -0.72 -30.73 9.98
C GLY A 190 -2.23 -30.95 10.08
N LEU A 191 -2.69 -31.59 11.16
CA LEU A 191 -4.12 -31.76 11.44
C LEU A 191 -4.82 -30.42 11.67
N THR A 192 -4.14 -29.48 12.33
CA THR A 192 -4.64 -28.11 12.54
C THR A 192 -4.79 -27.38 11.20
N GLU A 193 -3.79 -27.46 10.33
CA GLU A 193 -3.83 -26.85 8.99
C GLU A 193 -5.01 -27.38 8.16
N VAL A 194 -5.12 -28.70 7.99
CA VAL A 194 -6.16 -29.27 7.10
C VAL A 194 -7.56 -28.98 7.62
N ARG A 195 -7.76 -29.03 8.95
CA ARG A 195 -9.04 -28.69 9.57
C ARG A 195 -9.40 -27.22 9.39
N GLN A 196 -8.44 -26.30 9.56
CA GLN A 196 -8.68 -24.87 9.34
C GLN A 196 -9.06 -24.60 7.88
N ARG A 197 -8.36 -25.23 6.92
CA ARG A 197 -8.65 -25.08 5.49
C ARG A 197 -10.04 -25.57 5.12
N VAL A 198 -10.46 -26.73 5.65
CA VAL A 198 -11.81 -27.27 5.46
C VAL A 198 -12.86 -26.40 6.16
N ALA A 199 -12.58 -25.90 7.36
CA ALA A 199 -13.45 -24.94 8.04
C ALA A 199 -13.69 -23.67 7.21
N TRP A 200 -12.63 -23.13 6.61
CA TRP A 200 -12.71 -21.97 5.72
C TRP A 200 -13.56 -22.28 4.47
N SER A 201 -13.43 -23.47 3.89
CA SER A 201 -14.24 -23.91 2.74
C SER A 201 -15.73 -24.05 3.11
N TYR A 202 -16.05 -24.61 4.28
CA TYR A 202 -17.42 -24.64 4.80
C TYR A 202 -17.98 -23.21 4.98
N TYR A 203 -17.18 -22.30 5.54
CA TYR A 203 -17.59 -20.90 5.73
C TYR A 203 -17.91 -20.21 4.40
N LEU A 204 -17.06 -20.37 3.39
CA LEU A 204 -17.28 -19.80 2.06
C LEU A 204 -18.48 -20.41 1.33
N SER A 205 -18.79 -21.67 1.60
CA SER A 205 -19.97 -22.36 1.07
C SER A 205 -21.28 -21.98 1.79
N GLY A 206 -21.18 -21.17 2.85
CA GLY A 206 -22.33 -20.70 3.63
C GLY A 206 -22.82 -21.69 4.69
N ASP A 207 -22.04 -22.72 5.01
CA ASP A 207 -22.34 -23.71 6.05
C ASP A 207 -21.65 -23.34 7.36
N ASP A 208 -22.22 -22.36 8.05
CA ASP A 208 -21.66 -21.84 9.32
C ASP A 208 -21.53 -22.90 10.39
N ARG A 209 -22.49 -23.82 10.47
CA ARG A 209 -22.50 -24.86 11.49
C ARG A 209 -21.30 -25.79 11.35
N ASN A 210 -21.01 -26.25 10.13
CA ASN A 210 -19.86 -27.11 9.87
C ASN A 210 -18.55 -26.32 9.92
N ALA A 211 -18.55 -25.05 9.50
CA ALA A 211 -17.40 -24.17 9.64
C ALA A 211 -16.98 -24.01 11.10
N GLN A 212 -17.93 -23.70 11.99
CA GLN A 212 -17.71 -23.60 13.44
C GLN A 212 -17.18 -24.92 14.01
N ARG A 213 -17.81 -26.07 13.68
CA ARG A 213 -17.34 -27.38 14.18
C ARG A 213 -15.87 -27.60 13.81
N MET A 214 -15.53 -27.43 12.53
CA MET A 214 -14.18 -27.70 12.04
C MET A 214 -13.16 -26.68 12.57
N ALA A 215 -13.55 -25.40 12.66
CA ALA A 215 -12.71 -24.36 13.23
C ALA A 215 -12.42 -24.61 14.72
N ARG A 216 -13.41 -25.05 15.50
CA ARG A 216 -13.25 -25.39 16.92
C ARG A 216 -12.31 -26.59 17.13
N LEU A 217 -12.35 -27.57 16.24
CA LEU A 217 -11.38 -28.67 16.25
C LEU A 217 -9.96 -28.21 15.92
N ALA A 218 -9.81 -27.23 15.02
CA ALA A 218 -8.52 -26.70 14.62
C ALA A 218 -7.92 -25.72 15.67
N ARG A 219 -8.72 -24.83 16.27
CA ARG A 219 -8.21 -23.81 17.20
C ARG A 219 -7.61 -24.38 18.50
N ASN A 220 -7.95 -25.63 18.84
CA ASN A 220 -7.35 -26.40 19.93
C ASN A 220 -5.91 -26.88 19.63
N GLY A 221 -5.46 -26.73 18.38
CA GLY A 221 -4.09 -27.01 17.96
C GLY A 221 -3.11 -25.87 18.28
N THR A 222 -1.98 -25.88 17.58
CA THR A 222 -0.84 -24.98 17.81
C THR A 222 -0.52 -24.12 16.58
N GLY A 223 0.31 -23.10 16.77
CA GLY A 223 0.83 -22.24 15.70
C GLY A 223 -0.21 -21.32 15.06
N ASP A 224 0.20 -20.69 13.96
CA ASP A 224 -0.60 -19.66 13.27
C ASP A 224 -1.93 -20.21 12.73
N TRP A 225 -1.95 -21.48 12.28
CA TRP A 225 -3.18 -22.12 11.79
C TRP A 225 -4.28 -22.15 12.86
N ALA A 226 -3.94 -22.32 14.14
CA ALA A 226 -4.92 -22.26 15.23
C ALA A 226 -5.52 -20.85 15.41
N VAL A 227 -4.73 -19.79 15.18
CA VAL A 227 -5.22 -18.40 15.19
C VAL A 227 -6.13 -18.13 14.00
N HIS A 228 -5.77 -18.62 12.81
CA HIS A 228 -6.64 -18.53 11.64
C HIS A 228 -7.92 -19.36 11.82
N ALA A 229 -7.91 -20.44 12.61
CA ALA A 229 -9.10 -21.19 12.95
C ALA A 229 -10.03 -20.40 13.88
N ASP A 230 -9.51 -19.72 14.92
CA ASP A 230 -10.31 -18.76 15.71
C ASP A 230 -10.96 -17.70 14.82
N TRP A 231 -10.23 -17.20 13.81
CA TRP A 231 -10.77 -16.22 12.87
C TRP A 231 -11.97 -16.77 12.08
N VAL A 232 -11.90 -18.01 11.59
CA VAL A 232 -13.04 -18.65 10.90
C VAL A 232 -14.21 -18.86 11.86
N ASP A 233 -13.95 -19.34 13.08
CA ASP A 233 -14.99 -19.56 14.10
C ASP A 233 -15.68 -18.25 14.47
N GLY A 234 -14.92 -17.17 14.64
CA GLY A 234 -15.44 -15.83 14.92
C GLY A 234 -16.33 -15.32 13.80
N LEU A 235 -15.89 -15.41 12.54
CA LEU A 235 -16.69 -14.99 11.39
C LEU A 235 -17.97 -15.80 11.22
N ALA A 236 -17.89 -17.13 11.35
CA ALA A 236 -19.04 -18.02 11.23
C ALA A 236 -20.03 -17.81 12.39
N SER A 237 -19.54 -17.65 13.61
CA SER A 237 -20.36 -17.36 14.81
C SER A 237 -21.02 -15.99 14.73
N PHE A 238 -20.31 -14.97 14.27
CA PHE A 238 -20.88 -13.64 14.05
C PHE A 238 -22.00 -13.68 13.02
N ARG A 239 -21.79 -14.37 11.89
CA ARG A 239 -22.81 -14.55 10.84
C ARG A 239 -24.02 -15.36 11.31
N ALA A 240 -23.81 -16.35 12.17
CA ALA A 240 -24.87 -17.16 12.77
C ALA A 240 -25.63 -16.43 13.90
N GLY A 241 -25.17 -15.26 14.35
CA GLY A 241 -25.76 -14.53 15.48
C GLY A 241 -25.34 -15.08 16.85
N ASP A 242 -24.38 -16.01 16.92
CA ASP A 242 -23.76 -16.48 18.15
C ASP A 242 -22.71 -15.45 18.61
N CYS A 243 -23.20 -14.36 19.17
CA CYS A 243 -22.37 -13.21 19.53
C CYS A 243 -21.34 -13.56 20.62
N GLN A 244 -21.67 -14.51 21.52
CA GLN A 244 -20.79 -14.91 22.62
C GLN A 244 -19.56 -15.65 22.08
N GLU A 245 -19.78 -16.68 21.26
CA GLU A 245 -18.67 -17.40 20.65
C GLU A 245 -17.87 -16.49 19.71
N ALA A 246 -18.56 -15.62 18.95
CA ALA A 246 -17.87 -14.65 18.10
C ALA A 246 -16.90 -13.78 18.90
N ALA A 247 -17.33 -13.23 20.04
CA ALA A 247 -16.47 -12.42 20.91
C ALA A 247 -15.29 -13.22 21.46
N ASP A 248 -15.53 -14.46 21.92
CA ASP A 248 -14.49 -15.32 22.50
C ASP A 248 -13.42 -15.71 21.45
N ALA A 249 -13.85 -16.08 20.25
CA ALA A 249 -12.98 -16.43 19.14
C ALA A 249 -12.18 -15.21 18.63
N PHE A 250 -12.82 -14.07 18.37
CA PHE A 250 -12.10 -12.86 17.93
C PHE A 250 -11.14 -12.32 19.00
N SER A 251 -11.50 -12.43 20.28
CA SER A 251 -10.64 -12.04 21.39
C SER A 251 -9.40 -12.94 21.49
N ALA A 252 -9.54 -14.24 21.17
CA ALA A 252 -8.40 -15.14 21.05
C ALA A 252 -7.48 -14.75 19.88
N VAL A 253 -8.03 -14.33 18.72
CA VAL A 253 -7.23 -13.75 17.62
C VAL A 253 -6.48 -12.50 18.08
N GLY A 254 -7.19 -11.56 18.73
CA GLY A 254 -6.60 -10.31 19.22
C GLY A 254 -5.47 -10.51 20.26
N ARG A 255 -5.43 -11.66 20.94
CA ARG A 255 -4.36 -12.01 21.88
C ARG A 255 -3.19 -12.76 21.23
N ARG A 256 -3.47 -13.64 20.26
CA ARG A 256 -2.50 -14.61 19.72
C ARG A 256 -1.92 -14.23 18.36
N ALA A 257 -2.51 -13.27 17.65
CA ALA A 257 -2.07 -12.93 16.30
C ALA A 257 -0.60 -12.49 16.24
N PRO A 258 0.18 -13.01 15.26
CA PRO A 258 1.60 -12.73 15.12
C PRO A 258 1.89 -11.35 14.53
N ASP A 259 0.92 -10.76 13.81
CA ASP A 259 1.02 -9.46 13.17
C ASP A 259 -0.04 -8.47 13.68
N SER A 260 0.25 -7.17 13.55
CA SER A 260 -0.66 -6.13 14.05
C SER A 260 -1.94 -5.96 13.23
N GLU A 261 -1.97 -6.35 11.94
CA GLU A 261 -3.17 -6.25 11.11
C GLU A 261 -4.22 -7.27 11.57
N LEU A 262 -3.83 -8.52 11.80
CA LEU A 262 -4.73 -9.55 12.32
C LEU A 262 -5.06 -9.31 13.80
N ARG A 263 -4.11 -8.77 14.59
CA ARG A 263 -4.35 -8.42 15.99
C ARG A 263 -5.41 -7.33 16.13
N SER A 264 -5.25 -6.21 15.40
CA SER A 264 -6.23 -5.11 15.39
C SER A 264 -7.58 -5.58 14.86
N ALA A 265 -7.59 -6.46 13.85
CA ALA A 265 -8.82 -7.09 13.35
C ALA A 265 -9.55 -7.88 14.45
N GLY A 266 -8.85 -8.79 15.15
CA GLY A 266 -9.42 -9.56 16.25
C GLY A 266 -10.02 -8.65 17.33
N LEU A 267 -9.30 -7.60 17.74
CA LEU A 267 -9.78 -6.64 18.73
C LEU A 267 -11.02 -5.87 18.23
N TYR A 268 -11.01 -5.34 17.00
CA TYR A 268 -12.13 -4.60 16.46
C TYR A 268 -13.38 -5.47 16.30
N TRP A 269 -13.22 -6.69 15.78
CA TRP A 269 -14.34 -7.63 15.64
C TRP A 269 -14.85 -8.16 16.99
N THR A 270 -13.99 -8.27 18.01
CA THR A 270 -14.43 -8.51 19.39
C THR A 270 -15.34 -7.38 19.86
N ALA A 271 -14.95 -6.12 19.63
CA ALA A 271 -15.78 -4.97 19.99
C ALA A 271 -17.16 -5.00 19.28
N ARG A 272 -17.19 -5.40 18.01
CA ARG A 272 -18.44 -5.58 17.25
C ARG A 272 -19.31 -6.72 17.80
N ALA A 273 -18.72 -7.85 18.17
CA ALA A 273 -19.42 -8.98 18.77
C ALA A 273 -19.96 -8.66 20.18
N GLU A 274 -19.19 -7.93 20.99
CA GLU A 274 -19.64 -7.43 22.29
C GLU A 274 -20.83 -6.47 22.16
N MET A 275 -20.82 -5.60 21.13
CA MET A 275 -21.95 -4.73 20.82
C MET A 275 -23.19 -5.52 20.39
N SER A 276 -23.04 -6.56 19.54
CA SER A 276 -24.17 -7.40 19.14
C SER A 276 -24.71 -8.27 20.28
N CYS A 277 -23.88 -8.58 21.28
CA CYS A 277 -24.30 -9.19 22.54
C CYS A 277 -24.98 -8.24 23.53
N GLY A 278 -25.11 -6.95 23.22
CA GLY A 278 -25.68 -5.97 24.14
C GLY A 278 -24.79 -5.70 25.37
N ARG A 279 -23.46 -5.80 25.22
CA ARG A 279 -22.46 -5.54 26.27
C ARG A 279 -21.58 -4.33 25.94
N PRO A 280 -22.16 -3.11 25.79
CA PRO A 280 -21.42 -1.92 25.39
C PRO A 280 -20.27 -1.56 26.35
N GLN A 281 -20.36 -1.96 27.62
CA GLN A 281 -19.31 -1.75 28.62
C GLN A 281 -17.97 -2.40 28.25
N ASN A 282 -17.99 -3.46 27.43
CA ASN A 282 -16.79 -4.18 27.00
C ASN A 282 -16.17 -3.60 25.71
N VAL A 283 -16.94 -2.81 24.94
CA VAL A 283 -16.57 -2.35 23.58
C VAL A 283 -15.37 -1.40 23.62
N GLN A 284 -15.38 -0.42 24.52
CA GLN A 284 -14.44 0.70 24.49
C GLN A 284 -12.98 0.25 24.69
N GLN A 285 -12.73 -0.74 25.54
CA GLN A 285 -11.38 -1.24 25.79
C GLN A 285 -10.76 -1.86 24.54
N TYR A 286 -11.52 -2.70 23.82
CA TYR A 286 -11.04 -3.33 22.59
C TYR A 286 -10.74 -2.30 21.50
N LEU A 287 -11.62 -1.31 21.32
CA LEU A 287 -11.39 -0.23 20.35
C LEU A 287 -10.15 0.59 20.71
N ARG A 288 -9.93 0.93 21.99
CA ARG A 288 -8.74 1.69 22.42
C ARG A 288 -7.44 0.93 22.12
N THR A 289 -7.41 -0.37 22.42
CA THR A 289 -6.23 -1.21 22.14
C THR A 289 -6.00 -1.36 20.64
N ALA A 290 -7.05 -1.53 19.83
CA ALA A 290 -6.93 -1.57 18.37
C ALA A 290 -6.43 -0.24 17.81
N ALA A 291 -6.94 0.90 18.31
CA ALA A 291 -6.58 2.24 17.85
C ALA A 291 -5.11 2.61 18.06
N GLN A 292 -4.43 1.96 19.02
CA GLN A 292 -2.97 2.10 19.20
C GLN A 292 -2.18 1.58 17.98
N MET A 293 -2.77 0.70 17.18
CA MET A 293 -2.17 0.18 15.94
C MET A 293 -2.58 1.09 14.77
N ASN A 294 -2.23 2.37 14.86
CA ASN A 294 -2.71 3.47 14.01
C ASN A 294 -2.27 3.41 12.52
N GLU A 295 -1.47 2.42 12.13
CA GLU A 295 -1.11 2.09 10.75
C GLU A 295 -1.75 0.77 10.26
N THR A 296 -2.82 0.30 10.91
CA THR A 296 -3.57 -0.89 10.50
C THR A 296 -4.98 -0.51 10.06
N PHE A 297 -5.57 -1.32 9.17
CA PHE A 297 -6.93 -1.05 8.68
C PHE A 297 -7.95 -0.95 9.82
N TYR A 298 -7.93 -1.91 10.75
CA TYR A 298 -8.84 -1.93 11.89
C TYR A 298 -8.44 -0.99 13.03
N GLY A 299 -7.16 -0.63 13.15
CA GLY A 299 -6.74 0.42 14.09
C GLY A 299 -7.28 1.79 13.69
N LEU A 300 -7.25 2.13 12.40
CA LEU A 300 -7.84 3.36 11.87
C LEU A 300 -9.37 3.38 12.07
N LEU A 301 -10.05 2.25 11.78
CA LEU A 301 -11.48 2.12 12.06
C LEU A 301 -11.80 2.26 13.55
N ALA A 302 -10.99 1.68 14.43
CA ALA A 302 -11.18 1.78 15.87
C ALA A 302 -11.02 3.22 16.38
N ALA A 303 -10.01 3.94 15.89
CA ALA A 303 -9.81 5.36 16.21
C ALA A 303 -11.01 6.20 15.75
N GLN A 304 -11.47 5.97 14.51
CA GLN A 304 -12.66 6.63 13.97
C GLN A 304 -13.92 6.33 14.81
N SER A 305 -14.15 5.06 15.18
CA SER A 305 -15.29 4.65 16.01
C SER A 305 -15.26 5.26 17.42
N LEU A 306 -14.07 5.57 17.96
CA LEU A 306 -13.91 6.25 19.24
C LEU A 306 -14.05 7.78 19.15
N GLY A 307 -14.15 8.34 17.94
CA GLY A 307 -14.11 9.79 17.74
C GLY A 307 -12.75 10.41 18.10
N VAL A 308 -11.69 9.61 18.12
CA VAL A 308 -10.33 10.10 18.35
C VAL A 308 -9.87 10.76 17.06
N ALA A 309 -9.58 12.05 17.12
CA ALA A 309 -8.96 12.73 16.00
C ALA A 309 -7.65 12.02 15.67
N PRO A 310 -7.36 11.73 14.39
CA PRO A 310 -6.07 11.18 14.03
C PRO A 310 -4.99 12.09 14.61
N GLU A 311 -4.02 11.54 15.34
CA GLU A 311 -2.87 12.30 15.81
C GLU A 311 -2.24 12.98 14.59
N THR A 312 -2.50 14.25 14.36
CA THR A 312 -1.66 15.04 13.46
C THR A 312 -0.37 15.16 14.23
N ALA A 313 0.51 14.14 14.13
CA ALA A 313 1.84 14.23 14.70
C ALA A 313 2.34 15.61 14.26
N ASP A 314 2.49 16.49 15.25
CA ASP A 314 2.73 17.90 15.02
C ASP A 314 3.87 18.02 14.02
N HIS A 315 3.70 18.89 13.04
CA HIS A 315 4.71 19.27 12.06
C HIS A 315 6.03 19.77 12.69
N ALA A 316 6.11 19.82 14.02
CA ALA A 316 7.29 20.18 14.81
C ALA A 316 8.38 19.09 14.72
N GLY A 317 8.94 18.88 13.52
CA GLY A 317 9.98 17.88 13.29
C GLY A 317 10.73 18.00 11.95
N LEU A 318 10.11 18.53 10.89
CA LEU A 318 10.85 19.03 9.71
C LEU A 318 11.46 20.41 9.96
N ALA A 319 11.91 20.65 11.21
CA ALA A 319 12.84 21.74 11.52
C ALA A 319 14.26 21.45 11.00
N HIS A 320 14.47 20.30 10.36
CA HIS A 320 15.71 19.96 9.66
C HIS A 320 15.46 20.06 8.15
N SER A 321 15.64 21.27 7.61
CA SER A 321 15.58 21.43 6.16
C SER A 321 16.73 20.72 5.46
N TRP A 322 16.50 20.31 4.22
CA TRP A 322 17.55 19.88 3.29
C TRP A 322 18.72 20.89 3.18
N GLU A 323 18.53 22.16 3.55
CA GLU A 323 19.56 23.20 3.63
C GLU A 323 20.81 22.76 4.40
N ASN A 324 20.67 21.87 5.39
CA ASN A 324 21.81 21.34 6.14
C ASN A 324 22.75 20.47 5.28
N ILE A 325 22.22 19.84 4.23
CA ILE A 325 22.96 19.00 3.29
C ILE A 325 23.16 19.68 1.92
N ARG A 326 22.78 20.96 1.76
CA ARG A 326 22.83 21.66 0.46
C ARG A 326 24.21 21.68 -0.23
N ASN A 327 25.26 21.56 0.57
CA ASN A 327 26.65 21.55 0.11
C ASN A 327 27.23 20.13 -0.02
N GLU A 328 26.48 19.09 0.36
CA GLU A 328 26.89 17.71 0.14
C GLU A 328 26.83 17.39 -1.35
N ALA A 329 27.90 16.83 -1.91
CA ALA A 329 28.04 16.63 -3.35
C ALA A 329 26.94 15.71 -3.92
N ASN A 330 26.51 14.69 -3.18
CA ASN A 330 25.40 13.84 -3.59
C ASN A 330 24.03 14.53 -3.55
N ALA A 331 23.83 15.54 -2.68
CA ALA A 331 22.61 16.34 -2.68
C ALA A 331 22.57 17.22 -3.93
N GLN A 332 23.66 17.93 -4.22
CA GLN A 332 23.79 18.74 -5.43
C GLN A 332 23.61 17.91 -6.71
N ARG A 333 24.21 16.71 -6.77
CA ARG A 333 24.05 15.80 -7.91
C ARG A 333 22.61 15.30 -8.04
N ALA A 334 21.92 14.95 -6.96
CA ALA A 334 20.52 14.56 -7.00
C ALA A 334 19.63 15.69 -7.57
N ILE A 335 19.84 16.93 -7.12
CA ILE A 335 19.13 18.11 -7.62
C ILE A 335 19.40 18.30 -9.12
N ALA A 336 20.69 18.31 -9.50
CA ALA A 336 21.12 18.47 -10.89
C ALA A 336 20.56 17.37 -11.83
N LEU A 337 20.47 16.13 -11.35
CA LEU A 337 19.90 15.00 -12.09
C LEU A 337 18.39 15.16 -12.30
N VAL A 338 17.66 15.66 -11.29
CA VAL A 338 16.24 15.99 -11.43
C VAL A 338 16.03 17.09 -12.47
N GLU A 339 16.89 18.13 -12.48
CA GLU A 339 16.81 19.23 -13.45
C GLU A 339 16.96 18.79 -14.92
N ILE A 340 17.65 17.67 -15.17
CA ILE A 340 17.83 17.09 -16.51
C ILE A 340 16.87 15.91 -16.80
N GLY A 341 16.03 15.50 -15.84
CA GLY A 341 15.05 14.43 -16.00
C GLY A 341 15.54 13.02 -15.64
N GLU A 342 16.78 12.86 -15.15
CA GLU A 342 17.39 11.59 -14.74
C GLU A 342 16.96 11.19 -13.31
N ARG A 343 15.64 11.07 -13.08
CA ARG A 343 15.05 10.89 -11.75
C ARG A 343 15.50 9.60 -11.04
N ASN A 344 15.55 8.48 -11.75
CA ASN A 344 15.96 7.20 -11.18
C ASN A 344 17.42 7.25 -10.68
N LEU A 345 18.27 7.96 -11.40
CA LEU A 345 19.66 8.19 -10.99
C LEU A 345 19.69 9.12 -9.78
N ALA A 346 18.91 10.21 -9.78
CA ALA A 346 18.80 11.11 -8.63
C ALA A 346 18.41 10.36 -7.33
N GLU A 347 17.47 9.41 -7.42
CA GLU A 347 17.11 8.56 -6.29
C GLU A 347 18.28 7.73 -5.75
N GLN A 348 19.14 7.21 -6.64
CA GLN A 348 20.35 6.49 -6.23
C GLN A 348 21.32 7.39 -5.48
N TYR A 349 21.47 8.64 -5.91
CA TYR A 349 22.33 9.63 -5.24
C TYR A 349 21.81 10.01 -3.86
N VAL A 350 20.49 10.16 -3.68
CA VAL A 350 19.89 10.38 -2.35
C VAL A 350 20.16 9.18 -1.42
N ARG A 351 19.87 7.95 -1.87
CA ARG A 351 20.10 6.74 -1.07
C ARG A 351 21.58 6.58 -0.70
N HIS A 352 22.47 6.86 -1.64
CA HIS A 352 23.91 6.77 -1.39
C HIS A 352 24.40 7.87 -0.45
N GLY A 353 23.91 9.10 -0.60
CA GLY A 353 24.18 10.21 0.32
C GLY A 353 23.82 9.88 1.76
N VAL A 354 22.65 9.26 1.98
CA VAL A 354 22.27 8.73 3.30
C VAL A 354 23.24 7.63 3.76
N ALA A 355 23.63 6.73 2.86
CA ALA A 355 24.53 5.63 3.22
C ALA A 355 25.92 6.10 3.67
N ILE A 356 26.49 7.16 3.08
CA ILE A 356 27.85 7.62 3.39
C ILE A 356 27.93 8.88 4.25
N GLY A 357 26.80 9.57 4.44
CA GLY A 357 26.72 10.88 5.11
C GLY A 357 26.63 10.81 6.63
N ASN A 358 26.42 11.97 7.26
CA ASN A 358 26.23 12.07 8.71
C ASN A 358 24.87 11.44 9.11
N PRO A 359 24.83 10.53 10.11
CA PRO A 359 23.57 9.96 10.61
C PRO A 359 22.55 11.01 11.09
N HIS A 360 23.00 12.19 11.54
CA HIS A 360 22.13 13.29 11.97
C HIS A 360 21.49 14.06 10.80
N SER A 361 21.96 13.85 9.57
CA SER A 361 21.42 14.46 8.36
C SER A 361 20.28 13.63 7.74
N HIS A 362 19.86 12.53 8.37
CA HIS A 362 18.87 11.60 7.78
C HIS A 362 17.54 12.28 7.44
N ASP A 363 17.00 13.09 8.36
CA ASP A 363 15.76 13.85 8.12
C ASP A 363 15.92 14.87 6.98
N ALA A 364 17.09 15.49 6.84
CA ALA A 364 17.39 16.44 5.76
C ALA A 364 17.44 15.74 4.38
N TRP A 365 17.91 14.48 4.33
CA TRP A 365 17.86 13.66 3.12
C TRP A 365 16.44 13.21 2.78
N LEU A 366 15.62 12.92 3.79
CA LEU A 366 14.20 12.61 3.60
C LEU A 366 13.44 13.83 3.05
N ASP A 367 13.68 15.02 3.63
CA ASP A 367 13.15 16.29 3.16
C ASP A 367 13.56 16.58 1.72
N LEU A 368 14.85 16.42 1.37
CA LEU A 368 15.32 16.56 -0.01
C LEU A 368 14.60 15.60 -0.97
N ALA A 369 14.41 14.34 -0.58
CA ALA A 369 13.69 13.37 -1.41
C ALA A 369 12.24 13.80 -1.66
N ASN A 370 11.57 14.30 -0.63
CA ASN A 370 10.19 14.79 -0.71
C ASN A 370 10.09 16.03 -1.63
N GLN A 371 10.97 17.02 -1.43
CA GLN A 371 11.06 18.26 -2.20
C GLN A 371 11.39 18.01 -3.68
N LEU A 372 12.22 17.02 -3.97
CA LEU A 372 12.53 16.59 -5.34
C LEU A 372 11.48 15.65 -5.94
N HIS A 373 10.45 15.27 -5.17
CA HIS A 373 9.39 14.33 -5.52
C HIS A 373 9.92 12.95 -5.94
N LEU A 374 10.89 12.42 -5.19
CA LEU A 374 11.60 11.17 -5.47
C LEU A 374 11.06 10.01 -4.61
N PRO A 375 9.90 9.41 -4.96
CA PRO A 375 9.14 8.57 -4.05
C PRO A 375 9.87 7.28 -3.65
N ASN A 376 10.70 6.68 -4.52
CA ASN A 376 11.43 5.47 -4.12
C ASN A 376 12.60 5.81 -3.20
N ALA A 377 13.20 6.99 -3.34
CA ALA A 377 14.21 7.46 -2.38
C ALA A 377 13.53 7.77 -1.04
N GLU A 378 12.43 8.52 -1.03
CA GLU A 378 11.65 8.84 0.17
C GLU A 378 11.26 7.58 0.95
N LEU A 379 10.65 6.59 0.29
CA LEU A 379 10.29 5.30 0.90
C LEU A 379 11.50 4.54 1.42
N TRP A 380 12.62 4.57 0.68
CA TRP A 380 13.85 3.89 1.13
C TRP A 380 14.43 4.58 2.36
N VAL A 381 14.48 5.91 2.39
CA VAL A 381 15.02 6.69 3.51
C VAL A 381 14.16 6.49 4.75
N ALA A 382 12.83 6.58 4.63
CA ALA A 382 11.89 6.31 5.72
C ALA A 382 11.97 4.87 6.28
N GLN A 383 12.49 3.92 5.50
CA GLN A 383 12.70 2.54 5.92
C GLN A 383 14.11 2.25 6.45
N ASN A 384 15.11 3.05 6.12
CA ASN A 384 16.52 2.77 6.46
C ASN A 384 17.03 3.87 7.39
N LEU A 385 16.81 3.65 8.69
CA LEU A 385 17.09 4.65 9.72
C LEU A 385 18.44 4.41 10.39
N PRO A 386 19.13 5.48 10.83
CA PRO A 386 20.15 5.37 11.86
C PRO A 386 19.55 4.78 13.14
N ILE A 387 20.38 4.12 13.96
CA ILE A 387 19.94 3.35 15.14
C ILE A 387 19.06 4.17 16.11
N ALA A 388 19.27 5.48 16.19
CA ALA A 388 18.59 6.41 17.10
C ALA A 388 17.28 7.04 16.58
N HIS A 389 16.87 6.81 15.32
CA HIS A 389 15.72 7.48 14.72
C HIS A 389 14.46 6.60 14.70
N HIS A 390 13.29 7.24 14.77
CA HIS A 390 11.96 6.64 14.62
C HIS A 390 11.24 7.33 13.46
N PRO A 391 10.67 6.58 12.49
CA PRO A 391 10.04 7.20 11.33
C PRO A 391 8.65 7.72 11.70
N SER A 392 8.21 8.81 11.09
CA SER A 392 6.80 9.19 11.13
C SER A 392 6.00 8.26 10.22
N ALA A 393 4.74 8.02 10.57
CA ALA A 393 3.82 7.30 9.70
C ALA A 393 3.67 8.03 8.35
N ARG A 394 3.78 9.36 8.33
CA ARG A 394 3.61 10.19 7.12
C ARG A 394 4.68 9.90 6.06
N ASP A 395 5.93 9.70 6.49
CA ASP A 395 7.12 9.49 5.64
C ASP A 395 7.03 8.22 4.78
N ARG A 396 6.06 7.34 5.08
CA ARG A 396 5.83 6.08 4.38
C ARG A 396 4.79 6.21 3.25
N PHE A 397 4.30 7.42 2.97
CA PHE A 397 3.26 7.71 1.99
C PHE A 397 3.69 8.88 1.10
N PRO A 398 4.64 8.66 0.16
CA PRO A 398 5.15 9.70 -0.71
C PRO A 398 4.07 10.24 -1.65
N ALA A 399 4.10 11.54 -1.94
CA ALA A 399 3.12 12.20 -2.78
C ALA A 399 3.80 12.91 -3.99
N PRO A 400 4.36 12.16 -4.95
CA PRO A 400 5.07 12.74 -6.08
C PRO A 400 4.18 13.64 -6.93
N ASP A 401 4.75 14.64 -7.60
CA ASP A 401 4.02 15.55 -8.51
C ASP A 401 3.81 14.93 -9.91
N TYR A 402 3.31 13.70 -9.95
CA TYR A 402 2.86 13.11 -11.20
C TYR A 402 1.53 13.72 -11.62
N GLN A 403 1.39 14.04 -12.91
CA GLN A 403 0.16 14.59 -13.46
C GLN A 403 -0.34 13.71 -14.61
N PRO A 404 -1.53 13.07 -14.49
CA PRO A 404 -2.11 12.33 -15.61
C PRO A 404 -2.32 13.24 -16.83
N ILE A 405 -2.11 12.69 -18.03
CA ILE A 405 -2.17 13.44 -19.30
C ILE A 405 -3.50 14.16 -19.49
N GLY A 406 -4.62 13.53 -19.09
CA GLY A 406 -5.97 14.09 -19.18
C GLY A 406 -6.44 14.82 -17.91
N GLY A 407 -5.56 15.04 -16.93
CA GLY A 407 -5.92 15.55 -15.62
C GLY A 407 -6.57 14.50 -14.71
N TRP A 408 -6.76 14.88 -13.45
CA TRP A 408 -7.31 14.00 -12.42
C TRP A 408 -8.83 13.81 -12.59
N ARG A 409 -9.27 12.55 -12.61
CA ARG A 409 -10.68 12.13 -12.61
C ARG A 409 -11.02 11.22 -11.44
N VAL A 410 -10.01 10.52 -10.93
CA VAL A 410 -10.07 9.77 -9.68
C VAL A 410 -9.35 10.56 -8.60
N ASP A 411 -9.83 10.46 -7.37
CA ASP A 411 -9.17 11.02 -6.19
C ASP A 411 -7.68 10.63 -6.17
N ARG A 412 -6.80 11.63 -6.09
CA ARG A 412 -5.34 11.48 -6.12
C ARG A 412 -4.85 10.55 -5.01
N SER A 413 -5.41 10.67 -3.81
CA SER A 413 -5.05 9.86 -2.64
C SER A 413 -5.40 8.38 -2.88
N LEU A 414 -6.49 8.08 -3.61
CA LEU A 414 -6.83 6.71 -3.98
C LEU A 414 -5.87 6.15 -5.04
N VAL A 415 -5.50 6.93 -6.05
CA VAL A 415 -4.50 6.51 -7.05
C VAL A 415 -3.14 6.24 -6.38
N PHE A 416 -2.71 7.10 -5.48
CA PHE A 416 -1.46 6.92 -4.73
C PHE A 416 -1.51 5.73 -3.77
N ALA A 417 -2.67 5.42 -3.19
CA ALA A 417 -2.86 4.20 -2.41
C ALA A 417 -2.60 2.93 -3.24
N HIS A 418 -3.08 2.91 -4.50
CA HIS A 418 -2.79 1.86 -5.46
C HIS A 418 -1.31 1.86 -5.87
N ALA A 419 -0.75 3.00 -6.28
CA ALA A 419 0.65 3.08 -6.74
C ALA A 419 1.66 2.63 -5.66
N LEU A 420 1.39 2.97 -4.39
CA LEU A 420 2.19 2.49 -3.26
C LEU A 420 2.13 0.97 -3.14
N GLN A 421 0.94 0.38 -3.24
CA GLN A 421 0.77 -1.06 -3.07
C GLN A 421 1.26 -1.88 -4.29
N GLU A 422 1.05 -1.37 -5.50
CA GLU A 422 1.31 -2.06 -6.76
C GLU A 422 2.79 -2.07 -7.13
N SER A 423 3.49 -0.94 -6.97
CA SER A 423 4.90 -0.84 -7.39
C SER A 423 5.82 -0.15 -6.39
N ASN A 424 5.32 0.31 -5.25
CA ASN A 424 6.00 1.26 -4.37
C ASN A 424 6.46 2.51 -5.14
N PHE A 425 5.64 3.00 -6.08
CA PHE A 425 5.96 4.12 -6.99
C PHE A 425 7.13 3.91 -7.96
N ARG A 426 7.54 2.66 -8.19
CA ARG A 426 8.52 2.36 -9.24
C ARG A 426 7.85 2.33 -10.61
N PRO A 427 8.22 3.22 -11.56
CA PRO A 427 7.54 3.32 -12.84
C PRO A 427 8.02 2.28 -13.87
N ASP A 428 9.17 1.65 -13.64
CA ASP A 428 9.81 0.70 -14.54
C ASP A 428 9.54 -0.78 -14.20
N VAL A 429 8.76 -1.05 -13.15
CA VAL A 429 8.48 -2.42 -12.68
C VAL A 429 7.60 -3.18 -13.67
N VAL A 430 8.05 -4.39 -14.00
CA VAL A 430 7.29 -5.40 -14.74
C VAL A 430 7.10 -6.62 -13.85
N SER A 431 5.85 -7.02 -13.58
CA SER A 431 5.56 -8.22 -12.80
C SER A 431 5.88 -9.49 -13.60
N PRO A 432 6.00 -10.67 -12.94
CA PRO A 432 6.13 -11.95 -13.63
C PRO A 432 4.98 -12.25 -14.61
N ALA A 433 3.77 -11.74 -14.33
CA ALA A 433 2.61 -11.87 -15.21
C ALA A 433 2.62 -10.84 -16.36
N GLY A 434 3.56 -9.89 -16.36
CA GLY A 434 3.71 -8.86 -17.39
C GLY A 434 2.96 -7.56 -17.11
N ALA A 435 2.42 -7.35 -15.90
CA ALA A 435 1.84 -6.08 -15.47
C ALA A 435 2.93 -4.99 -15.40
N ARG A 436 2.61 -3.74 -15.76
CA ARG A 436 3.61 -2.68 -15.97
C ARG A 436 3.31 -1.38 -15.23
N GLY A 437 4.38 -0.75 -14.74
CA GLY A 437 4.39 0.63 -14.24
C GLY A 437 3.73 0.82 -12.88
N LEU A 438 3.43 2.08 -12.56
CA LEU A 438 3.00 2.52 -11.22
C LEU A 438 1.78 1.75 -10.68
N LEU A 439 0.77 1.57 -11.52
CA LEU A 439 -0.50 0.95 -11.15
C LEU A 439 -0.62 -0.49 -11.66
N GLN A 440 0.52 -1.08 -12.06
CA GLN A 440 0.65 -2.48 -12.53
C GLN A 440 -0.46 -2.89 -13.51
N LEU A 441 -0.57 -2.16 -14.62
CA LEU A 441 -1.57 -2.44 -15.64
C LEU A 441 -1.13 -3.60 -16.54
N MET A 442 -2.03 -4.54 -16.77
CA MET A 442 -1.82 -5.61 -17.75
C MET A 442 -1.82 -5.03 -19.17
N PRO A 443 -0.93 -5.48 -20.08
CA PRO A 443 -0.91 -5.01 -21.47
C PRO A 443 -2.23 -5.23 -22.21
N GLY A 444 -2.95 -6.32 -21.90
CA GLY A 444 -4.30 -6.57 -22.43
C GLY A 444 -5.31 -5.51 -22.00
N THR A 445 -5.38 -5.22 -20.69
CA THR A 445 -6.21 -4.14 -20.14
C THR A 445 -5.90 -2.79 -20.77
N ALA A 446 -4.62 -2.46 -20.92
CA ALA A 446 -4.21 -1.22 -21.56
C ALA A 446 -4.62 -1.18 -23.04
N SER A 447 -4.49 -2.30 -23.76
CA SER A 447 -4.92 -2.39 -25.16
C SER A 447 -6.43 -2.20 -25.34
N ASP A 448 -7.23 -2.74 -24.41
CA ASP A 448 -8.69 -2.55 -24.43
C ASP A 448 -9.08 -1.10 -24.13
N ILE A 449 -8.42 -0.45 -23.16
CA ILE A 449 -8.62 0.98 -22.87
C ILE A 449 -8.21 1.85 -24.06
N ALA A 450 -7.08 1.55 -24.70
CA ALA A 450 -6.62 2.27 -25.89
C ALA A 450 -7.63 2.14 -27.04
N ARG A 451 -8.17 0.94 -27.26
CA ARG A 451 -9.21 0.71 -28.28
C ARG A 451 -10.47 1.53 -28.01
N ASP A 452 -10.94 1.55 -26.75
CA ASP A 452 -12.12 2.34 -26.35
C ASP A 452 -11.91 3.85 -26.53
N ARG A 453 -10.65 4.30 -26.46
CA ARG A 453 -10.25 5.69 -26.69
C ARG A 453 -9.90 6.02 -28.15
N GLY A 454 -9.95 5.03 -29.05
CA GLY A 454 -9.55 5.21 -30.45
C GLY A 454 -8.06 5.48 -30.66
N GLU A 455 -7.22 5.04 -29.72
CA GLU A 455 -5.76 5.22 -29.76
C GLU A 455 -5.01 3.89 -29.80
N SER A 456 -3.70 3.94 -30.02
CA SER A 456 -2.80 2.80 -29.89
C SER A 456 -1.77 3.07 -28.80
N VAL A 457 -1.51 2.07 -27.96
CA VAL A 457 -0.53 2.15 -26.88
C VAL A 457 0.50 1.05 -27.00
N ASN A 458 1.77 1.44 -27.06
CA ASN A 458 2.86 0.49 -26.87
C ASN A 458 2.97 0.16 -25.38
N ALA A 459 3.10 -1.12 -25.03
CA ALA A 459 3.25 -1.55 -23.64
C ALA A 459 4.41 -0.87 -22.90
N SER A 460 5.49 -0.46 -23.59
CA SER A 460 6.59 0.29 -22.97
C SER A 460 6.20 1.69 -22.49
N ARG A 461 5.17 2.30 -23.09
CA ARG A 461 4.63 3.61 -22.66
C ARG A 461 3.98 3.54 -21.29
N LEU A 462 3.57 2.35 -20.82
CA LEU A 462 3.06 2.16 -19.46
C LEU A 462 4.14 2.35 -18.39
N ASN A 463 5.42 2.44 -18.77
CA ASN A 463 6.49 2.80 -17.84
C ASN A 463 6.60 4.32 -17.60
N VAL A 464 5.83 5.14 -18.35
CA VAL A 464 5.75 6.58 -18.14
C VAL A 464 4.66 6.85 -17.09
N PRO A 465 4.99 7.43 -15.91
CA PRO A 465 4.05 7.69 -14.82
C PRO A 465 2.72 8.29 -15.26
N GLU A 466 2.78 9.35 -16.07
CA GLU A 466 1.64 10.14 -16.50
C GLU A 466 0.70 9.34 -17.40
N VAL A 467 1.26 8.49 -18.27
CA VAL A 467 0.50 7.56 -19.12
C VAL A 467 -0.12 6.44 -18.27
N ASN A 468 0.67 5.88 -17.34
CA ASN A 468 0.24 4.77 -16.50
C ASN A 468 -0.92 5.19 -15.57
N ILE A 469 -0.81 6.36 -14.94
CA ILE A 469 -1.86 6.93 -14.11
C ILE A 469 -3.10 7.21 -14.96
N GLU A 470 -2.94 7.83 -16.14
CA GLU A 470 -4.07 8.11 -17.04
C GLU A 470 -4.87 6.83 -17.36
N TYR A 471 -4.18 5.75 -17.72
CA TYR A 471 -4.82 4.47 -18.01
C TYR A 471 -5.39 3.78 -16.76
N GLY A 472 -4.72 3.92 -15.62
CA GLY A 472 -5.20 3.36 -14.36
C GLY A 472 -6.47 4.05 -13.87
N GLN A 473 -6.60 5.36 -14.06
CA GLN A 473 -7.84 6.09 -13.79
C GLN A 473 -8.99 5.53 -14.65
N PHE A 474 -8.77 5.36 -15.96
CA PHE A 474 -9.76 4.74 -16.83
C PHE A 474 -10.14 3.33 -16.38
N TYR A 475 -9.18 2.53 -15.94
CA TYR A 475 -9.46 1.19 -15.43
C TYR A 475 -10.30 1.22 -14.15
N MET A 476 -9.98 2.11 -13.20
CA MET A 476 -10.77 2.31 -11.97
C MET A 476 -12.20 2.79 -12.27
N GLU A 477 -12.36 3.74 -13.19
CA GLU A 477 -13.68 4.21 -13.66
C GLU A 477 -14.48 3.06 -14.29
N ARG A 478 -13.83 2.23 -15.12
CA ARG A 478 -14.46 1.03 -15.70
C ARG A 478 -14.92 0.05 -14.62
N MET A 479 -14.12 -0.16 -13.57
CA MET A 479 -14.51 -1.04 -12.46
C MET A 479 -15.64 -0.42 -11.62
N ARG A 480 -15.64 0.90 -11.41
CA ARG A 480 -16.73 1.64 -10.77
C ARG A 480 -18.05 1.47 -11.50
N ASP A 481 -18.01 1.63 -12.83
CA ASP A 481 -19.19 1.64 -13.69
C ASP A 481 -19.65 0.23 -14.09
N PHE A 482 -18.84 -0.79 -13.80
CA PHE A 482 -19.23 -2.17 -14.02
C PHE A 482 -20.45 -2.51 -13.13
N PRO A 483 -21.59 -2.95 -13.71
CA PRO A 483 -22.86 -3.09 -12.98
C PRO A 483 -22.78 -3.90 -11.69
N GLY A 484 -21.96 -4.96 -11.68
CA GLY A 484 -21.70 -5.80 -10.52
C GLY A 484 -21.14 -5.09 -9.29
N MET A 485 -20.40 -4.01 -9.48
CA MET A 485 -19.74 -3.30 -8.38
C MET A 485 -20.65 -2.27 -7.73
N GLN A 486 -21.71 -1.83 -8.43
CA GLN A 486 -22.68 -0.84 -7.95
C GLN A 486 -22.03 0.50 -7.54
N GLY A 487 -20.82 0.78 -8.02
CA GLY A 487 -19.98 1.88 -7.56
C GLY A 487 -19.56 1.80 -6.08
N LEU A 488 -19.58 0.62 -5.45
CA LEU A 488 -19.18 0.43 -4.05
C LEU A 488 -17.67 0.27 -3.96
N LEU A 489 -17.01 1.16 -3.22
CA LEU A 489 -15.55 1.28 -3.22
C LEU A 489 -14.81 -0.04 -2.90
N PRO A 490 -15.21 -0.84 -1.87
CA PRO A 490 -14.55 -2.13 -1.60
C PRO A 490 -14.63 -3.11 -2.77
N LYS A 491 -15.75 -3.14 -3.50
CA LYS A 491 -15.94 -4.01 -4.68
C LYS A 491 -15.10 -3.53 -5.85
N VAL A 492 -15.01 -2.22 -6.06
CA VAL A 492 -14.18 -1.62 -7.11
C VAL A 492 -12.70 -1.96 -6.88
N ILE A 493 -12.21 -1.80 -5.65
CA ILE A 493 -10.83 -2.16 -5.27
C ILE A 493 -10.60 -3.67 -5.46
N ALA A 494 -11.53 -4.51 -5.01
CA ALA A 494 -11.42 -5.96 -5.19
C ALA A 494 -11.37 -6.34 -6.67
N SER A 495 -12.21 -5.70 -7.49
CA SER A 495 -12.28 -5.92 -8.94
C SER A 495 -11.04 -5.44 -9.68
N TYR A 496 -10.37 -4.39 -9.18
CA TYR A 496 -9.09 -3.95 -9.75
C TYR A 496 -8.04 -5.06 -9.67
N ASN A 497 -7.95 -5.75 -8.52
CA ASN A 497 -6.97 -6.81 -8.27
C ASN A 497 -7.38 -8.19 -8.83
N ALA A 498 -8.63 -8.62 -8.62
CA ALA A 498 -9.09 -9.96 -9.00
C ALA A 498 -9.80 -10.02 -10.36
N GLY A 499 -10.12 -8.86 -10.95
CA GLY A 499 -10.96 -8.73 -12.12
C GLY A 499 -12.47 -8.78 -11.80
N PRO A 500 -13.31 -8.18 -12.67
CA PRO A 500 -14.75 -8.07 -12.43
C PRO A 500 -15.47 -9.43 -12.44
N GLY A 501 -14.99 -10.39 -13.24
CA GLY A 501 -15.56 -11.74 -13.29
C GLY A 501 -15.46 -12.48 -11.95
N ALA A 502 -14.34 -12.32 -11.23
CA ALA A 502 -14.17 -12.92 -9.91
C ALA A 502 -15.14 -12.32 -8.89
N VAL A 503 -15.23 -10.99 -8.83
CA VAL A 503 -16.16 -10.31 -7.92
C VAL A 503 -17.61 -10.69 -8.24
N MET A 504 -18.01 -10.71 -9.51
CA MET A 504 -19.33 -11.16 -9.95
C MET A 504 -19.66 -12.60 -9.52
N ASN A 505 -18.68 -13.49 -9.54
CA ASN A 505 -18.87 -14.87 -9.07
C ASN A 505 -19.08 -14.92 -7.54
N TRP A 506 -18.51 -13.99 -6.79
CA TRP A 506 -18.71 -13.89 -5.34
C TRP A 506 -20.08 -13.28 -4.99
N GLU A 507 -20.58 -12.38 -5.83
CA GLU A 507 -21.92 -11.80 -5.68
C GLU A 507 -22.99 -12.91 -5.66
N GLY A 508 -23.77 -12.96 -4.57
CA GLY A 508 -24.79 -14.00 -4.34
C GLY A 508 -24.29 -15.25 -3.62
N ARG A 509 -22.97 -15.46 -3.53
CA ARG A 509 -22.36 -16.54 -2.72
C ARG A 509 -21.95 -16.06 -1.33
N LEU A 510 -21.43 -14.84 -1.25
CA LEU A 510 -21.08 -14.23 0.04
C LEU A 510 -22.34 -13.95 0.84
N ARG A 511 -22.30 -14.33 2.12
CA ARG A 511 -23.38 -14.12 3.09
C ARG A 511 -23.00 -13.01 4.06
N ASP A 512 -22.66 -11.84 3.54
CA ASP A 512 -22.23 -10.70 4.34
C ASP A 512 -23.40 -9.95 5.02
N GLY A 513 -24.64 -10.25 4.65
CA GLY A 513 -25.82 -9.63 5.27
C GLY A 513 -25.93 -8.12 5.03
N GLY A 514 -25.21 -7.58 4.03
CA GLY A 514 -25.11 -6.15 3.78
C GLY A 514 -24.06 -5.45 4.64
N ASP A 515 -23.18 -6.18 5.34
CA ASP A 515 -22.07 -5.63 6.10
C ASP A 515 -20.80 -5.53 5.23
N PRO A 516 -20.27 -4.32 4.98
CA PRO A 516 -19.10 -4.15 4.14
C PRO A 516 -17.82 -4.77 4.72
N LEU A 517 -17.68 -4.82 6.05
CA LEU A 517 -16.51 -5.41 6.68
C LEU A 517 -16.59 -6.94 6.62
N LEU A 518 -17.78 -7.51 6.80
CA LEU A 518 -17.97 -8.95 6.63
C LEU A 518 -17.75 -9.37 5.17
N TYR A 519 -18.18 -8.55 4.20
CA TYR A 519 -17.87 -8.75 2.78
C TYR A 519 -16.36 -8.81 2.56
N ILE A 520 -15.62 -7.79 3.01
CA ILE A 520 -14.16 -7.71 2.85
C ILE A 520 -13.52 -8.98 3.42
N GLU A 521 -13.89 -9.37 4.64
CA GLU A 521 -13.31 -10.54 5.32
C GLU A 521 -13.73 -11.89 4.74
N SER A 522 -14.78 -11.90 3.92
CA SER A 522 -15.28 -13.09 3.24
C SER A 522 -14.76 -13.25 1.81
N ILE A 523 -13.99 -12.31 1.27
CA ILE A 523 -13.44 -12.40 -0.09
C ILE A 523 -12.64 -13.72 -0.25
N PRO A 524 -13.01 -14.65 -1.14
CA PRO A 524 -12.41 -15.98 -1.20
C PRO A 524 -10.90 -15.98 -1.47
N PHE A 525 -10.45 -15.06 -2.33
CA PHE A 525 -9.04 -14.96 -2.71
C PHE A 525 -8.25 -14.30 -1.58
N TRP A 526 -7.29 -15.04 -1.02
CA TRP A 526 -6.42 -14.55 0.06
C TRP A 526 -5.74 -13.23 -0.30
N GLU A 527 -5.18 -13.14 -1.51
CA GLU A 527 -4.50 -11.95 -1.99
C GLU A 527 -5.43 -10.74 -2.02
N THR A 528 -6.60 -10.87 -2.65
CA THR A 528 -7.59 -9.80 -2.75
C THR A 528 -8.18 -9.41 -1.38
N ARG A 529 -8.40 -10.39 -0.49
CA ARG A 529 -8.85 -10.13 0.88
C ARG A 529 -7.86 -9.29 1.68
N GLY A 530 -6.56 -9.49 1.48
CA GLY A 530 -5.53 -8.65 2.07
C GLY A 530 -5.38 -7.30 1.35
N TYR A 531 -5.55 -7.30 0.03
CA TYR A 531 -5.39 -6.12 -0.83
C TYR A 531 -6.40 -5.02 -0.51
N VAL A 532 -7.69 -5.35 -0.37
CA VAL A 532 -8.74 -4.34 -0.15
C VAL A 532 -8.52 -3.50 1.13
N PRO A 533 -8.28 -4.11 2.32
CA PRO A 533 -7.89 -3.38 3.53
C PRO A 533 -6.63 -2.53 3.35
N ILE A 534 -5.62 -3.03 2.63
CA ILE A 534 -4.37 -2.29 2.40
C ILE A 534 -4.62 -1.03 1.58
N ILE A 535 -5.36 -1.12 0.48
CA ILE A 535 -5.70 0.05 -0.34
C ILE A 535 -6.51 1.06 0.46
N LEU A 536 -7.54 0.61 1.19
CA LEU A 536 -8.36 1.50 2.02
C LEU A 536 -7.53 2.19 3.11
N ARG A 537 -6.69 1.43 3.83
CA ARG A 537 -5.76 1.98 4.81
C ARG A 537 -4.83 3.02 4.17
N ASN A 538 -4.19 2.68 3.05
CA ASN A 538 -3.27 3.60 2.38
C ASN A 538 -4.01 4.86 1.91
N TYR A 539 -5.23 4.73 1.39
CA TYR A 539 -6.06 5.85 0.96
C TYR A 539 -6.34 6.81 2.12
N TRP A 540 -6.72 6.29 3.29
CA TRP A 540 -6.95 7.10 4.48
C TRP A 540 -5.69 7.74 5.03
N MET A 541 -4.54 7.07 4.91
CA MET A 541 -3.25 7.65 5.30
C MET A 541 -2.85 8.81 4.36
N TYR A 542 -3.10 8.68 3.05
CA TYR A 542 -2.92 9.80 2.11
C TYR A 542 -3.87 10.96 2.40
N GLN A 543 -5.15 10.70 2.64
CA GLN A 543 -6.12 11.74 3.03
C GLN A 543 -5.71 12.44 4.32
N ARG A 544 -5.31 11.69 5.35
CA ARG A 544 -4.77 12.23 6.60
C ARG A 544 -3.53 13.09 6.36
N ASN A 545 -2.61 12.64 5.51
CA ASN A 545 -1.41 13.41 5.17
C ASN A 545 -1.73 14.71 4.41
N ALA A 546 -2.76 14.69 3.57
CA ALA A 546 -3.25 15.86 2.84
C ALA A 546 -4.14 16.80 3.69
N GLY A 547 -4.46 16.42 4.94
CA GLY A 547 -5.41 17.17 5.78
C GLY A 547 -6.85 17.06 5.29
N GLU A 548 -7.16 16.05 4.48
CA GLU A 548 -8.48 15.78 3.91
C GLU A 548 -9.33 14.92 4.87
N ALA A 549 -10.65 15.09 4.78
CA ALA A 549 -11.57 14.19 5.45
C ALA A 549 -11.57 12.81 4.77
N SER A 550 -11.88 11.75 5.54
CA SER A 550 -12.04 10.39 5.02
C SER A 550 -13.50 9.92 5.12
N PRO A 551 -14.39 10.25 4.14
CA PRO A 551 -15.76 9.76 4.10
C PRO A 551 -15.86 8.23 4.09
N SER A 552 -14.92 7.55 3.42
CA SER A 552 -14.93 6.10 3.31
C SER A 552 -14.57 5.39 4.62
N LEU A 553 -13.61 5.92 5.39
CA LEU A 553 -13.29 5.49 6.74
C LEU A 553 -14.50 5.68 7.68
N SER A 554 -15.10 6.87 7.63
CA SER A 554 -16.27 7.22 8.43
C SER A 554 -17.46 6.29 8.14
N ALA A 555 -17.71 6.00 6.86
CA ALA A 555 -18.78 5.10 6.42
C ALA A 555 -18.57 3.67 6.94
N LEU A 556 -17.38 3.10 6.75
CA LEU A 556 -17.08 1.74 7.21
C LEU A 556 -17.14 1.62 8.75
N ALA A 557 -16.65 2.62 9.49
CA ALA A 557 -16.76 2.66 10.95
C ALA A 557 -18.21 2.69 11.45
N GLN A 558 -19.15 3.14 10.60
CA GLN A 558 -20.60 3.17 10.86
C GLN A 558 -21.35 1.96 10.25
N GLY A 559 -20.63 0.98 9.69
CA GLY A 559 -21.22 -0.19 9.02
C GLY A 559 -21.92 0.14 7.69
N MET A 560 -21.58 1.27 7.06
CA MET A 560 -22.11 1.66 5.75
C MET A 560 -21.11 1.35 4.65
N TRP A 561 -21.63 1.06 3.45
CA TRP A 561 -20.79 0.84 2.27
C TRP A 561 -20.37 2.18 1.67
N PRO A 562 -19.08 2.52 1.67
CA PRO A 562 -18.62 3.69 0.96
C PRO A 562 -18.74 3.48 -0.55
N ARG A 563 -19.15 4.53 -1.25
CA ARG A 563 -19.14 4.54 -2.71
C ARG A 563 -17.82 5.08 -3.22
N PHE A 564 -17.51 4.72 -4.46
CA PHE A 564 -16.33 5.22 -5.15
C PHE A 564 -16.35 6.75 -5.18
N PRO A 565 -15.24 7.45 -4.85
CA PRO A 565 -15.19 8.91 -4.84
C PRO A 565 -15.66 9.51 -6.18
N GLY A 566 -16.52 10.53 -6.13
CA GLY A 566 -17.09 11.17 -7.31
C GLY A 566 -18.23 10.39 -8.00
N ALA A 567 -18.66 9.23 -7.47
CA ALA A 567 -19.87 8.56 -7.94
C ALA A 567 -21.13 9.40 -7.65
N GLN A 568 -22.10 9.37 -8.56
CA GLN A 568 -23.36 10.12 -8.41
C GLN A 568 -24.19 9.62 -7.22
N GLY A 569 -24.74 10.55 -6.43
CA GLY A 569 -25.61 10.25 -5.29
C GLY A 569 -24.88 10.28 -3.93
N PRO A 570 -25.41 9.61 -2.89
CA PRO A 570 -24.82 9.68 -1.55
C PRO A 570 -23.44 9.02 -1.50
N VAL A 571 -22.52 9.58 -0.71
CA VAL A 571 -21.13 9.09 -0.57
C VAL A 571 -21.02 7.70 0.07
N ALA A 572 -22.06 7.25 0.76
CA ALA A 572 -22.17 5.92 1.34
C ALA A 572 -23.63 5.45 1.38
N VAL A 573 -23.86 4.14 1.40
CA VAL A 573 -25.19 3.53 1.42
C VAL A 573 -25.27 2.38 2.44
N ARG A 574 -26.47 2.09 2.93
CA ARG A 574 -26.73 0.86 3.68
C ARG A 574 -27.32 -0.18 2.73
N LEU A 575 -26.69 -1.35 2.68
CA LEU A 575 -27.27 -2.51 2.01
C LEU A 575 -28.06 -3.31 3.04
N SER A 576 -29.27 -3.71 2.68
CA SER A 576 -30.01 -4.71 3.45
C SER A 576 -29.54 -6.11 3.04
N GLY A 577 -29.51 -7.07 3.98
CA GLY A 577 -29.05 -8.45 3.72
C GLY A 577 -29.83 -9.27 2.69
N HIS A 578 -30.77 -8.65 1.96
CA HIS A 578 -31.51 -9.21 0.84
C HIS A 578 -31.30 -8.40 -0.46
N GLY A 579 -30.09 -7.90 -0.71
CA GLY A 579 -29.71 -7.28 -1.99
C GLY A 579 -30.39 -5.95 -2.33
N GLY A 580 -31.16 -5.37 -1.41
CA GLY A 580 -31.80 -4.06 -1.60
C GLY A 580 -30.96 -2.94 -0.98
N THR A 581 -30.60 -1.94 -1.79
CA THR A 581 -30.10 -0.64 -1.34
C THR A 581 -31.23 0.10 -0.59
N ARG A 582 -31.04 0.44 0.68
CA ARG A 582 -31.81 1.51 1.31
C ARG A 582 -30.97 2.78 1.27
N ILE A 583 -31.46 3.78 0.54
CA ILE A 583 -30.91 5.14 0.61
C ILE A 583 -31.23 5.64 2.01
N ALA A 584 -30.20 5.96 2.80
CA ALA A 584 -30.39 6.66 4.06
C ALA A 584 -30.78 8.11 3.73
N ASN A 585 -31.98 8.51 4.14
CA ASN A 585 -32.42 9.91 4.08
C ASN A 585 -31.72 10.74 5.17
#